data_AF-U2E6L6-F1
#
_entry.id   AF-U2E6L6-F1
#
_cell.length_a   1.000
_cell.length_b   1.000
_cell.length_c   1.000
_cell.angle_alpha   90.00
_cell.angle_beta   90.00
_cell.angle_gamma   90.00
#
_symmetry.space_group_name_H-M   'P 1'
#
loop_
_entity.id
_entity.type
_entity.pdbx_description
1 polymer ?
#
loop_
_entity_poly.entity_id
_entity_poly.type
_entity_poly.pdbx_seq_one_letter_code
_entity_poly.pdbx_strand_id
1 'polypeptide(L)'
;MLKTKAVFERKLDCFQPQDCVIEAIEELSASKFKDFCENMLADRDFIADRIGDMYLDGNGVQHGLLVLCEDTDDAVLVDSSGYSYGRYTAFLPNFRPYVNLQISLLADEIIRDSTQKTENGNWEISFDEIEERYGVGTLLLNALSASDEVAEIEPMEDSFDITYYLDHCPKCDGQQGKDSPQSEAQTAPAVKLRDLLHTKWEDLHLIHHEIENEPSTIVELDESTLTEAGKEAWVDVLNADVLRIYTGYYGLQMELAGVKASRLDAFSSMLAGYCSVQDYEKWVNEPGDQPSQAPEMKL
;
A
#
# COMPACT_ATOMS: atom_id res chain seq x y z
N MET A 1 -17.39 -9.13 -22.24
CA MET A 1 -18.29 -8.61 -21.20
C MET A 1 -17.68 -8.93 -19.85
N LEU A 2 -17.50 -7.92 -19.00
CA LEU A 2 -17.08 -8.11 -17.61
C LEU A 2 -18.23 -8.73 -16.82
N LYS A 3 -17.92 -9.62 -15.87
CA LYS A 3 -18.90 -10.34 -15.05
C LYS A 3 -18.47 -10.26 -13.59
N THR A 4 -19.45 -10.09 -12.69
CA THR A 4 -19.25 -10.11 -11.23
C THR A 4 -20.53 -10.62 -10.56
N LYS A 5 -20.46 -10.89 -9.26
CA LYS A 5 -21.62 -11.21 -8.40
C LYS A 5 -21.97 -9.98 -7.57
N ALA A 6 -23.24 -9.85 -7.18
CA ALA A 6 -23.70 -8.77 -6.31
C ALA A 6 -24.99 -9.18 -5.59
N VAL A 7 -25.21 -8.63 -4.39
CA VAL A 7 -26.48 -8.69 -3.66
C VAL A 7 -27.22 -7.39 -3.91
N PHE A 8 -28.46 -7.47 -4.41
CA PHE A 8 -29.27 -6.29 -4.72
C PHE A 8 -30.29 -6.02 -3.61
N GLU A 9 -30.18 -4.84 -3.00
CA GLU A 9 -31.13 -4.38 -1.99
C GLU A 9 -32.38 -3.77 -2.62
N ARG A 10 -33.55 -4.07 -2.05
CA ARG A 10 -34.83 -3.57 -2.56
C ARG A 10 -35.25 -2.31 -1.83
N LYS A 11 -35.28 -1.18 -2.56
CA LYS A 11 -35.71 0.15 -2.08
C LYS A 11 -34.89 0.66 -0.88
N LEU A 12 -33.58 0.43 -0.93
CA LEU A 12 -32.66 1.08 -0.01
C LEU A 12 -32.65 2.59 -0.30
N ASP A 13 -32.74 3.42 0.73
CA ASP A 13 -32.72 4.88 0.61
C ASP A 13 -31.32 5.39 0.25
N CYS A 14 -30.30 4.87 0.94
CA CYS A 14 -28.88 5.08 0.65
C CYS A 14 -28.04 3.91 1.17
N PHE A 15 -26.86 3.68 0.57
CA PHE A 15 -25.88 2.77 1.13
C PHE A 15 -25.24 3.42 2.37
N GLN A 16 -25.04 2.61 3.42
CA GLN A 16 -24.33 3.01 4.64
C GLN A 16 -23.10 2.10 4.79
N PRO A 17 -22.07 2.27 3.95
CA PRO A 17 -20.83 1.53 4.13
C PRO A 17 -20.23 1.88 5.49
N GLN A 18 -19.63 0.89 6.12
CA GLN A 18 -18.95 1.02 7.40
C GLN A 18 -17.47 0.74 7.18
N ASP A 19 -16.62 1.48 7.90
CA ASP A 19 -15.22 1.13 8.00
C ASP A 19 -15.12 -0.15 8.83
N CYS A 20 -14.37 -1.12 8.30
CA CYS A 20 -14.17 -2.41 8.94
C CYS A 20 -12.70 -2.79 8.92
N VAL A 21 -12.26 -3.48 9.97
CA VAL A 21 -10.93 -4.07 10.08
C VAL A 21 -11.06 -5.59 9.92
N ILE A 22 -10.14 -6.17 9.15
CA ILE A 22 -10.04 -7.63 9.00
C ILE A 22 -9.00 -8.09 10.02
N GLU A 23 -9.45 -8.74 11.08
CA GLU A 23 -8.56 -9.25 12.14
C GLU A 23 -8.00 -10.62 11.80
N ALA A 24 -8.75 -11.41 11.03
CA ALA A 24 -8.37 -12.76 10.65
C ALA A 24 -8.90 -13.11 9.26
N ILE A 25 -8.21 -14.06 8.62
CA ILE A 25 -8.64 -14.66 7.35
C ILE A 25 -8.79 -16.18 7.51
N GLU A 26 -9.95 -16.69 7.10
CA GLU A 26 -10.23 -18.12 7.00
C GLU A 26 -10.40 -18.53 5.54
N GLU A 27 -9.63 -19.51 5.08
CA GLU A 27 -9.76 -20.05 3.73
C GLU A 27 -10.60 -21.34 3.71
N LEU A 28 -11.66 -21.35 2.89
CA LEU A 28 -12.54 -22.49 2.72
C LEU A 28 -12.50 -23.03 1.29
N SER A 29 -12.48 -24.36 1.15
CA SER A 29 -12.79 -25.03 -0.13
C SER A 29 -14.13 -24.55 -0.71
N ALA A 30 -14.28 -24.56 -2.03
CA ALA A 30 -15.51 -24.08 -2.69
C ALA A 30 -16.79 -24.74 -2.18
N SER A 31 -16.75 -26.03 -1.80
CA SER A 31 -17.93 -26.71 -1.24
C SER A 31 -18.30 -26.19 0.14
N LYS A 32 -17.32 -25.95 1.02
CA LYS A 32 -17.55 -25.41 2.36
C LYS A 32 -17.98 -23.94 2.30
N PHE A 33 -17.35 -23.15 1.45
CA PHE A 33 -17.71 -21.75 1.23
C PHE A 33 -19.13 -21.61 0.71
N LYS A 34 -19.51 -22.44 -0.28
CA LYS A 34 -20.89 -22.47 -0.78
C LYS A 34 -21.88 -22.86 0.31
N ASP A 35 -21.61 -23.92 1.06
CA ASP A 35 -22.46 -24.33 2.17
C ASP A 35 -22.57 -23.24 3.25
N PHE A 36 -21.48 -22.53 3.53
CA PHE A 36 -21.48 -21.37 4.43
C PHE A 36 -22.42 -20.27 3.93
N CYS A 37 -22.29 -19.84 2.67
CA CYS A 37 -23.17 -18.82 2.07
C CYS A 37 -24.64 -19.25 2.00
N GLU A 38 -24.93 -20.54 1.84
CA GLU A 38 -26.29 -21.07 1.80
C GLU A 38 -26.89 -21.26 3.21
N ASN A 39 -26.05 -21.42 4.24
CA ASN A 39 -26.45 -21.73 5.62
C ASN A 39 -25.69 -20.86 6.64
N MET A 40 -25.82 -19.53 6.54
CA MET A 40 -25.05 -18.56 7.37
C MET A 40 -25.42 -18.56 8.86
N LEU A 41 -26.58 -19.10 9.24
CA LEU A 41 -27.03 -19.22 10.64
C LEU A 41 -26.65 -20.56 11.29
N ALA A 42 -26.01 -21.46 10.54
CA ALA A 42 -25.49 -22.69 11.10
C ALA A 42 -24.19 -22.40 11.86
N ASP A 43 -24.02 -23.01 13.03
CA ASP A 43 -22.79 -22.91 13.80
C ASP A 43 -21.61 -23.47 12.98
N ARG A 44 -20.47 -22.77 13.04
CA ARG A 44 -19.23 -23.06 12.33
C ARG A 44 -18.08 -23.05 13.31
N ASP A 45 -17.29 -24.11 13.31
CA ASP A 45 -16.12 -24.22 14.18
C ASP A 45 -15.12 -23.07 13.94
N PHE A 46 -14.85 -22.73 12.67
CA PHE A 46 -13.94 -21.64 12.31
C PHE A 46 -14.42 -20.24 12.77
N ILE A 47 -15.72 -20.06 13.03
CA ILE A 47 -16.25 -18.83 13.63
C ILE A 47 -16.15 -18.92 15.15
N ALA A 48 -16.48 -20.08 15.73
CA ALA A 48 -16.43 -20.33 17.16
C ALA A 48 -15.01 -20.13 17.74
N ASP A 49 -14.00 -20.60 17.01
CA ASP A 49 -12.59 -20.51 17.40
C ASP A 49 -12.07 -19.05 17.38
N ARG A 50 -12.76 -18.15 16.66
CA ARG A 50 -12.33 -16.76 16.40
C ARG A 50 -13.30 -15.71 16.92
N ILE A 51 -14.18 -16.06 17.87
CA ILE A 51 -15.14 -15.11 18.45
C ILE A 51 -14.43 -13.88 19.04
N GLY A 52 -13.25 -14.06 19.63
CA GLY A 52 -12.44 -12.97 20.19
C GLY A 52 -11.96 -11.95 19.17
N ASP A 53 -11.78 -12.37 17.92
CA ASP A 53 -11.27 -11.54 16.82
C ASP A 53 -12.38 -10.67 16.21
N MET A 54 -13.64 -10.87 16.60
CA MET A 54 -14.80 -10.14 16.07
C MET A 54 -15.44 -9.28 17.16
N TYR A 55 -15.26 -7.97 17.06
CA TYR A 55 -15.76 -7.02 18.05
C TYR A 55 -16.02 -5.63 17.45
N LEU A 56 -16.67 -4.77 18.23
CA LEU A 56 -16.78 -3.35 17.92
C LEU A 56 -15.78 -2.61 18.80
N ASP A 57 -14.88 -1.83 18.20
CA ASP A 57 -13.87 -1.09 18.94
C ASP A 57 -14.46 0.13 19.68
N GLY A 58 -13.61 0.85 20.42
CA GLY A 58 -14.02 2.05 21.15
C GLY A 58 -14.46 3.23 20.25
N ASN A 59 -14.14 3.19 18.95
CA ASN A 59 -14.47 4.21 17.96
C ASN A 59 -15.72 3.85 17.13
N GLY A 60 -16.26 2.63 17.30
CA GLY A 60 -17.39 2.13 16.53
C GLY A 60 -16.99 1.52 15.18
N VAL A 61 -15.71 1.19 14.98
CA VAL A 61 -15.22 0.43 13.84
C VAL A 61 -15.47 -1.05 14.08
N GLN A 62 -15.95 -1.74 13.05
CA GLN A 62 -16.29 -3.16 13.16
C GLN A 62 -15.09 -4.02 12.78
N HIS A 63 -14.68 -4.88 13.70
CA HIS A 63 -13.60 -5.85 13.50
C HIS A 63 -14.22 -7.20 13.16
N GLY A 64 -13.74 -7.81 12.07
CA GLY A 64 -14.39 -8.96 11.45
C GLY A 64 -13.44 -10.04 10.96
N LEU A 65 -14.00 -11.24 10.81
CA LEU A 65 -13.35 -12.38 10.18
C LEU A 65 -13.65 -12.37 8.68
N LEU A 66 -12.61 -12.37 7.83
CA LEU A 66 -12.78 -12.51 6.39
C LEU A 66 -12.71 -13.98 5.98
N VAL A 67 -13.77 -14.49 5.38
CA VAL A 67 -13.82 -15.85 4.84
C VAL A 67 -13.58 -15.80 3.34
N LEU A 68 -12.51 -16.43 2.86
CA LEU A 68 -12.16 -16.56 1.45
C LEU A 68 -12.53 -17.94 0.90
N CYS A 69 -12.77 -18.00 -0.40
CA CYS A 69 -12.93 -19.26 -1.14
C CYS A 69 -11.62 -19.60 -1.86
N GLU A 70 -11.14 -20.83 -1.78
CA GLU A 70 -9.91 -21.27 -2.48
C GLU A 70 -10.02 -21.16 -4.01
N ASP A 71 -11.17 -21.52 -4.58
CA ASP A 71 -11.35 -21.63 -6.04
C ASP A 71 -11.94 -20.37 -6.69
N THR A 72 -12.29 -19.35 -5.90
CA THR A 72 -12.90 -18.13 -6.42
C THR A 72 -12.40 -16.90 -5.70
N ASP A 73 -12.40 -15.75 -6.37
CA ASP A 73 -11.98 -14.49 -5.77
C ASP A 73 -13.00 -13.88 -4.79
N ASP A 74 -14.16 -14.51 -4.59
CA ASP A 74 -15.21 -14.01 -3.70
C ASP A 74 -14.87 -14.24 -2.22
N ALA A 75 -15.34 -13.33 -1.38
CA ALA A 75 -15.18 -13.37 0.07
C ALA A 75 -16.48 -13.02 0.81
N VAL A 76 -16.52 -13.36 2.10
CA VAL A 76 -17.55 -12.90 3.03
C VAL A 76 -16.88 -12.32 4.26
N LEU A 77 -17.16 -11.06 4.59
CA LEU A 77 -16.78 -10.49 5.88
C LEU A 77 -17.83 -10.88 6.92
N VAL A 78 -17.39 -11.32 8.10
CA VAL A 78 -18.23 -11.87 9.16
C VAL A 78 -18.02 -11.11 10.46
N ASP A 79 -19.11 -10.72 11.09
CA ASP A 79 -19.18 -10.37 12.50
C ASP A 79 -20.18 -11.33 13.17
N SER A 80 -19.69 -12.09 14.14
CA SER A 80 -20.49 -13.07 14.87
C SER A 80 -21.29 -12.45 16.01
N SER A 81 -20.87 -11.29 16.52
CA SER A 81 -21.36 -10.64 17.74
C SER A 81 -21.47 -11.61 18.93
N GLY A 82 -20.47 -12.50 19.09
CA GLY A 82 -20.39 -13.46 20.19
C GLY A 82 -21.04 -14.83 19.92
N TYR A 83 -21.49 -15.10 18.70
CA TYR A 83 -22.10 -16.38 18.32
C TYR A 83 -21.13 -17.25 17.50
N SER A 84 -21.49 -18.51 17.28
CA SER A 84 -20.71 -19.42 16.44
C SER A 84 -21.14 -19.39 14.96
N TYR A 85 -21.91 -18.39 14.54
CA TYR A 85 -22.39 -18.24 13.17
C TYR A 85 -22.24 -16.77 12.71
N GLY A 86 -22.36 -16.53 11.39
CA GLY A 86 -22.21 -15.19 10.82
C GLY A 86 -23.45 -14.33 11.03
N ARG A 87 -23.55 -13.67 12.18
CA ARG A 87 -24.70 -12.85 12.55
C ARG A 87 -24.88 -11.64 11.65
N TYR A 88 -23.78 -10.95 11.34
CA TYR A 88 -23.70 -9.94 10.31
C TYR A 88 -22.69 -10.39 9.27
N THR A 89 -23.06 -10.30 8.01
CA THR A 89 -22.23 -10.74 6.90
C THR A 89 -22.29 -9.75 5.74
N ALA A 90 -21.16 -9.55 5.07
CA ALA A 90 -21.08 -8.76 3.84
C ALA A 90 -20.41 -9.59 2.75
N PHE A 91 -21.10 -9.74 1.61
CA PHE A 91 -20.57 -10.45 0.45
C PHE A 91 -19.68 -9.54 -0.39
N LEU A 92 -18.43 -9.92 -0.59
CA LEU A 92 -17.40 -9.14 -1.27
C LEU A 92 -16.94 -9.88 -2.54
N PRO A 93 -17.47 -9.53 -3.73
CA PRO A 93 -17.12 -10.19 -4.97
C PRO A 93 -15.72 -9.79 -5.47
N ASN A 94 -14.95 -10.75 -5.97
CA ASN A 94 -13.57 -10.53 -6.49
C ASN A 94 -12.62 -9.80 -5.52
N PHE A 95 -12.69 -10.12 -4.23
CA PHE A 95 -11.92 -9.49 -3.17
C PHE A 95 -10.52 -10.11 -2.95
N ARG A 96 -10.30 -11.38 -3.33
CA ARG A 96 -9.00 -12.05 -3.15
C ARG A 96 -7.81 -11.30 -3.77
N PRO A 97 -7.90 -10.71 -4.98
CA PRO A 97 -6.80 -9.92 -5.53
C PRO A 97 -6.43 -8.70 -4.67
N TYR A 98 -7.41 -8.04 -4.04
CA TYR A 98 -7.13 -6.95 -3.11
C TYR A 98 -6.38 -7.45 -1.88
N VAL A 99 -6.85 -8.56 -1.30
CA VAL A 99 -6.21 -9.20 -0.13
C VAL A 99 -4.78 -9.60 -0.45
N ASN A 100 -4.55 -10.30 -1.56
CA ASN A 100 -3.22 -10.71 -2.00
C ASN A 100 -2.28 -9.51 -2.19
N LEU A 101 -2.79 -8.40 -2.75
CA LEU A 101 -2.01 -7.17 -2.89
C LEU A 101 -1.61 -6.60 -1.53
N GLN A 102 -2.53 -6.50 -0.56
CA GLN A 102 -2.23 -6.01 0.78
C GLN A 102 -1.18 -6.88 1.47
N ILE A 103 -1.32 -8.20 1.38
CA ILE A 103 -0.37 -9.16 1.95
C ILE A 103 1.01 -9.05 1.29
N SER A 104 1.05 -8.86 -0.04
CA SER A 104 2.33 -8.71 -0.76
C SER A 104 3.04 -7.42 -0.35
N LEU A 105 2.33 -6.30 -0.32
CA LEU A 105 2.89 -5.01 0.13
C LEU A 105 3.44 -5.09 1.54
N LEU A 106 2.75 -5.84 2.40
CA LEU A 106 3.19 -6.07 3.74
C LEU A 106 4.45 -6.97 3.81
N ALA A 107 4.47 -8.07 3.06
CA ALA A 107 5.64 -8.94 2.98
C ALA A 107 6.86 -8.15 2.50
N ASP A 108 6.69 -7.30 1.47
CA ASP A 108 7.72 -6.42 0.93
C ASP A 108 8.23 -5.44 2.01
N GLU A 109 7.34 -4.88 2.82
CA GLU A 109 7.71 -4.01 3.93
C GLU A 109 8.55 -4.75 4.98
N ILE A 110 8.12 -5.95 5.40
CA ILE A 110 8.86 -6.78 6.35
C ILE A 110 10.25 -7.10 5.82
N ILE A 111 10.35 -7.58 4.57
CA ILE A 111 11.62 -7.94 3.92
C ILE A 111 12.53 -6.73 3.82
N ARG A 112 12.02 -5.58 3.37
CA ARG A 112 12.81 -4.35 3.27
C ARG A 112 13.35 -3.92 4.63
N ASP A 113 12.51 -3.95 5.66
CA ASP A 113 12.89 -3.52 6.99
C ASP A 113 13.90 -4.48 7.65
N SER A 114 13.67 -5.78 7.51
CA SER A 114 14.51 -6.83 8.10
C SER A 114 15.88 -6.92 7.40
N THR A 115 15.94 -6.90 6.07
CA THR A 115 17.19 -6.94 5.28
C THR A 115 18.08 -5.72 5.53
N GLN A 116 17.49 -4.55 5.77
CA GLN A 116 18.24 -3.34 6.16
C GLN A 116 18.76 -3.39 7.60
N LYS A 117 18.10 -4.15 8.48
CA LYS A 117 18.42 -4.20 9.91
C LYS A 117 19.35 -5.36 10.26
N THR A 118 19.21 -6.51 9.61
CA THR A 118 19.98 -7.73 9.89
C THR A 118 21.48 -7.54 9.64
N GLU A 119 22.31 -8.06 10.56
CA GLU A 119 23.77 -7.99 10.48
C GLU A 119 24.40 -9.29 9.95
N ASN A 120 23.62 -10.37 9.87
CA ASN A 120 24.10 -11.70 9.50
C ASN A 120 23.21 -12.42 8.48
N GLY A 121 22.15 -11.76 7.99
CA GLY A 121 21.22 -12.31 7.02
C GLY A 121 20.08 -13.10 7.65
N ASN A 122 20.01 -13.13 8.99
CA ASN A 122 18.93 -13.77 9.72
C ASN A 122 18.03 -12.72 10.40
N TRP A 123 16.74 -13.00 10.48
CA TRP A 123 15.75 -12.16 11.15
C TRP A 123 14.68 -13.00 11.81
N GLU A 124 14.47 -12.76 13.10
CA GLU A 124 13.41 -13.40 13.87
C GLU A 124 12.18 -12.49 13.92
N ILE A 125 11.02 -13.03 13.56
CA ILE A 125 9.71 -12.35 13.71
C ILE A 125 8.79 -13.18 14.60
N SER A 126 8.28 -12.61 15.68
CA SER A 126 7.40 -13.33 16.61
C SER A 126 5.98 -13.49 16.05
N PHE A 127 5.26 -14.52 16.49
CA PHE A 127 3.85 -14.70 16.14
C PHE A 127 3.01 -13.54 16.65
N ASP A 128 3.32 -13.01 17.84
CA ASP A 128 2.67 -11.82 18.38
C ASP A 128 2.84 -10.61 17.45
N GLU A 129 4.03 -10.39 16.87
CA GLU A 129 4.24 -9.29 15.92
C GLU A 129 3.46 -9.51 14.61
N ILE A 130 3.27 -10.77 14.22
CA ILE A 130 2.48 -11.13 13.04
C ILE A 130 0.98 -10.94 13.28
N GLU A 131 0.48 -11.39 14.44
CA GLU A 131 -0.94 -11.27 14.80
C GLU A 131 -1.31 -9.81 15.10
N GLU A 132 -0.51 -9.09 15.90
CA GLU A 132 -0.79 -7.70 16.31
C GLU A 132 -0.80 -6.72 15.14
N ARG A 133 0.06 -6.93 14.15
CA ARG A 133 0.17 -6.00 13.02
C ARG A 133 -0.60 -6.43 11.79
N TYR A 134 -0.82 -7.74 11.59
CA TYR A 134 -1.10 -8.22 10.24
C TYR A 134 -2.27 -9.19 10.09
N GLY A 135 -2.77 -9.86 11.14
CA GLY A 135 -4.01 -10.68 11.09
C GLY A 135 -4.08 -11.81 10.05
N VAL A 136 -3.00 -12.06 9.29
CA VAL A 136 -2.99 -12.87 8.05
C VAL A 136 -1.84 -13.88 8.02
N GLY A 137 -1.46 -14.43 9.18
CA GLY A 137 -0.22 -15.21 9.37
C GLY A 137 0.10 -16.20 8.25
N THR A 138 -0.80 -17.12 7.90
CA THR A 138 -0.54 -18.13 6.86
C THR A 138 -0.31 -17.53 5.47
N LEU A 139 -1.12 -16.53 5.10
CA LEU A 139 -1.00 -15.89 3.79
C LEU A 139 0.24 -15.02 3.69
N LEU A 140 0.59 -14.33 4.78
CA LEU A 140 1.83 -13.57 4.90
C LEU A 140 3.05 -14.47 4.76
N LEU A 141 3.07 -15.62 5.43
CA LEU A 141 4.16 -16.58 5.32
C LEU A 141 4.35 -17.11 3.90
N ASN A 142 3.24 -17.38 3.20
CA ASN A 142 3.29 -17.79 1.81
C ASN A 142 3.87 -16.69 0.91
N ALA A 143 3.50 -15.43 1.16
CA ALA A 143 4.05 -14.29 0.42
C ALA A 143 5.55 -14.11 0.69
N LEU A 144 5.97 -14.14 1.96
CA LEU A 144 7.38 -14.07 2.36
C LEU A 144 8.20 -15.21 1.74
N SER A 145 7.68 -16.44 1.78
CA SER A 145 8.37 -17.62 1.23
C SER A 145 8.50 -17.59 -0.30
N ALA A 146 7.65 -16.82 -0.98
CA ALA A 146 7.65 -16.71 -2.44
C ALA A 146 8.57 -15.58 -2.95
N SER A 147 9.09 -14.73 -2.06
CA SER A 147 9.97 -13.61 -2.41
C SER A 147 11.37 -14.07 -2.78
N ASP A 148 11.97 -13.44 -3.78
CA ASP A 148 13.31 -13.79 -4.29
C ASP A 148 14.42 -13.52 -3.25
N GLU A 149 14.17 -12.61 -2.30
CA GLU A 149 15.11 -12.23 -1.24
C GLU A 149 15.21 -13.27 -0.11
N VAL A 150 14.17 -14.07 0.08
CA VAL A 150 14.06 -15.05 1.16
C VAL A 150 14.63 -16.39 0.70
N ALA A 151 15.63 -16.88 1.42
CA ALA A 151 16.24 -18.17 1.16
C ALA A 151 15.50 -19.31 1.89
N GLU A 152 15.13 -19.08 3.15
CA GLU A 152 14.48 -20.07 4.00
C GLU A 152 13.68 -19.40 5.11
N ILE A 153 12.58 -20.02 5.52
CA ILE A 153 11.82 -19.67 6.72
C ILE A 153 11.72 -20.92 7.59
N GLU A 154 12.27 -20.86 8.81
CA GLU A 154 12.19 -21.94 9.79
C GLU A 154 11.19 -21.57 10.91
N PRO A 155 10.18 -22.42 11.18
CA PRO A 155 9.29 -22.20 12.32
C PRO A 155 9.99 -22.54 13.65
N MET A 156 9.88 -21.63 14.62
CA MET A 156 10.31 -21.81 16.01
C MET A 156 9.07 -22.05 16.92
N GLU A 157 9.26 -22.04 18.24
CA GLU A 157 8.17 -22.26 19.22
C GLU A 157 7.12 -21.14 19.20
N ASP A 158 7.56 -19.89 19.05
CA ASP A 158 6.73 -18.67 19.10
C ASP A 158 7.13 -17.61 18.05
N SER A 159 7.97 -17.98 17.08
CA SER A 159 8.50 -17.09 16.05
C SER A 159 8.80 -17.82 14.73
N PHE A 160 9.08 -17.05 13.69
CA PHE A 160 9.71 -17.53 12.46
C PHE A 160 11.11 -16.94 12.35
N ASP A 161 12.06 -17.80 12.00
CA ASP A 161 13.42 -17.40 11.64
C ASP A 161 13.51 -17.30 10.13
N ILE A 162 13.74 -16.09 9.62
CA ILE A 162 13.80 -15.79 8.20
C ILE A 162 15.26 -15.58 7.80
N THR A 163 15.75 -16.47 6.94
CA THR A 163 17.07 -16.34 6.33
C THR A 163 16.95 -15.70 4.96
N TYR A 164 17.67 -14.60 4.76
CA TYR A 164 17.77 -13.90 3.48
C TYR A 164 19.03 -14.29 2.72
N TYR A 165 19.00 -14.22 1.39
CA TYR A 165 20.25 -14.25 0.63
C TYR A 165 21.06 -12.98 0.94
N LEU A 166 22.34 -13.15 1.27
CA LEU A 166 23.22 -12.05 1.71
C LEU A 166 23.34 -10.91 0.70
N ASP A 167 23.17 -11.20 -0.59
CA ASP A 167 23.16 -10.21 -1.67
C ASP A 167 22.06 -9.15 -1.49
N HIS A 168 21.02 -9.45 -0.71
CA HIS A 168 19.93 -8.53 -0.36
C HIS A 168 20.10 -7.88 1.02
N CYS A 169 21.18 -8.17 1.77
CA CYS A 169 21.41 -7.69 3.14
C CYS A 169 22.61 -6.73 3.22
N PRO A 170 22.42 -5.40 3.13
CA PRO A 170 23.51 -4.43 2.96
C PRO A 170 24.51 -4.36 4.14
N LYS A 171 24.13 -4.83 5.32
CA LYS A 171 24.98 -4.81 6.53
C LYS A 171 25.81 -6.07 6.74
N CYS A 172 25.60 -7.13 5.95
CA CYS A 172 26.26 -8.42 6.12
C CYS A 172 27.67 -8.47 5.49
N ASP A 173 28.07 -7.42 4.77
CA ASP A 173 29.39 -7.34 4.13
C ASP A 173 30.51 -7.06 5.14
N GLY A 174 31.14 -8.14 5.63
CA GLY A 174 32.45 -8.08 6.25
C GLY A 174 33.56 -7.94 5.21
N GLN A 175 34.04 -6.72 4.93
CA GLN A 175 35.36 -6.51 4.32
C GLN A 175 36.35 -5.82 5.27
N GLN A 176 37.34 -6.59 5.73
CA GLN A 176 38.55 -6.12 6.42
C GLN A 176 39.38 -5.20 5.53
N GLY A 177 40.02 -4.20 6.15
CA GLY A 177 40.67 -3.09 5.47
C GLY A 177 41.91 -3.40 4.63
N LYS A 178 42.15 -2.51 3.64
CA LYS A 178 43.41 -1.78 3.40
C LYS A 178 43.25 -0.82 2.21
N ASP A 179 43.55 0.45 2.48
CA ASP A 179 44.01 1.50 1.57
C ASP A 179 43.39 1.60 0.16
N SER A 180 42.40 2.49 0.00
CA SER A 180 42.35 3.56 -1.04
C SER A 180 41.07 4.41 -0.87
N PRO A 181 41.06 5.70 -1.25
CA PRO A 181 40.22 6.71 -0.63
C PRO A 181 38.80 6.76 -1.21
N GLN A 182 37.82 6.91 -0.30
CA GLN A 182 36.44 7.39 -0.50
C GLN A 182 35.79 7.04 -1.86
N SER A 183 34.93 6.02 -1.86
CA SER A 183 33.83 5.94 -2.82
C SER A 183 32.53 5.74 -2.07
N GLU A 184 31.63 6.69 -2.26
CA GLU A 184 30.29 6.80 -1.69
C GLU A 184 29.43 5.58 -2.03
N ALA A 185 28.53 5.23 -1.10
CA ALA A 185 27.54 4.18 -1.24
C ALA A 185 26.73 4.35 -2.53
N GLN A 186 26.61 3.28 -3.31
CA GLN A 186 25.70 3.22 -4.46
C GLN A 186 24.57 2.24 -4.14
N THR A 187 23.52 2.80 -3.55
CA THR A 187 22.15 2.30 -3.51
C THR A 187 21.62 2.07 -4.93
N ALA A 188 20.79 1.05 -5.14
CA ALA A 188 19.93 1.01 -6.32
C ALA A 188 19.05 2.27 -6.32
N PRO A 189 18.81 2.91 -7.48
CA PRO A 189 18.24 4.25 -7.53
C PRO A 189 16.78 4.22 -7.10
N ALA A 190 16.48 4.86 -5.96
CA ALA A 190 15.12 5.18 -5.59
C ALA A 190 14.46 5.99 -6.72
N VAL A 191 13.25 5.58 -7.12
CA VAL A 191 12.46 6.28 -8.15
C VAL A 191 12.15 7.67 -7.61
N LYS A 192 12.59 8.70 -8.33
CA LYS A 192 12.36 10.08 -7.93
C LYS A 192 11.03 10.58 -8.47
N LEU A 193 10.43 11.57 -7.79
CA LEU A 193 9.19 12.19 -8.27
C LEU A 193 9.29 12.63 -9.73
N ARG A 194 10.41 13.26 -10.12
CA ARG A 194 10.66 13.70 -11.50
C ARG A 194 10.62 12.57 -12.53
N ASP A 195 10.98 11.35 -12.15
CA ASP A 195 11.05 10.21 -13.05
C ASP A 195 9.63 9.70 -13.41
N LEU A 196 8.63 10.03 -12.60
CA LEU A 196 7.22 9.69 -12.81
C LEU A 196 6.44 10.75 -13.59
N LEU A 197 7.01 11.92 -13.83
CA LEU A 197 6.34 13.04 -14.49
C LEU A 197 6.17 12.86 -16.01
N HIS A 198 6.72 11.78 -16.59
CA HIS A 198 6.40 11.37 -17.95
C HIS A 198 4.95 10.86 -18.09
N THR A 199 4.29 10.56 -16.97
CA THR A 199 2.86 10.28 -16.91
C THR A 199 2.14 11.52 -16.41
N LYS A 200 0.95 11.77 -16.98
CA LYS A 200 0.06 12.83 -16.49
C LYS A 200 -0.67 12.37 -15.24
N TRP A 201 -0.46 13.08 -14.14
CA TRP A 201 -1.15 12.87 -12.87
C TRP A 201 -2.24 13.91 -12.68
N GLU A 202 -3.45 13.47 -12.31
CA GLU A 202 -4.61 14.32 -12.05
C GLU A 202 -5.11 14.08 -10.62
N ASP A 203 -5.62 15.12 -9.96
CA ASP A 203 -6.17 15.08 -8.60
C ASP A 203 -5.22 14.40 -7.57
N LEU A 204 -3.93 14.72 -7.65
CA LEU A 204 -2.85 14.11 -6.88
C LEU A 204 -2.59 14.85 -5.58
N HIS A 205 -2.33 14.10 -4.51
CA HIS A 205 -1.89 14.62 -3.22
C HIS A 205 -0.51 14.07 -2.87
N LEU A 206 0.43 14.96 -2.57
CA LEU A 206 1.77 14.54 -2.13
C LEU A 206 1.83 14.52 -0.60
N ILE A 207 2.19 13.37 -0.03
CA ILE A 207 2.24 13.13 1.40
C ILE A 207 3.70 12.93 1.85
N HIS A 208 4.07 13.52 2.97
CA HIS A 208 5.37 13.27 3.58
C HIS A 208 5.31 12.01 4.46
N HIS A 209 6.27 11.09 4.32
CA HIS A 209 6.23 9.79 4.98
C HIS A 209 6.16 9.81 6.51
N GLU A 210 6.77 10.80 7.17
CA GLU A 210 6.79 10.91 8.64
C GLU A 210 5.80 11.93 9.21
N ILE A 211 5.20 12.79 8.39
CA ILE A 211 4.48 13.98 8.87
C ILE A 211 3.07 13.99 8.28
N GLU A 212 2.08 13.79 9.15
CA GLU A 212 0.67 13.93 8.83
C GLU A 212 0.29 15.42 8.74
N ASN A 213 0.09 15.90 7.52
CA ASN A 213 -0.43 17.23 7.21
C ASN A 213 -1.65 17.09 6.29
N GLU A 214 -2.54 18.08 6.26
CA GLU A 214 -3.61 18.17 5.25
C GLU A 214 -3.00 18.64 3.91
N PRO A 215 -2.86 17.77 2.89
CA PRO A 215 -2.22 18.13 1.63
C PRO A 215 -3.15 18.98 0.76
N SER A 216 -2.57 19.89 -0.02
CA SER A 216 -3.30 20.55 -1.11
C SER A 216 -3.45 19.62 -2.31
N THR A 217 -4.62 19.63 -2.96
CA THR A 217 -4.86 18.89 -4.21
C THR A 217 -4.11 19.54 -5.36
N ILE A 218 -3.28 18.76 -6.04
CA ILE A 218 -2.64 19.16 -7.30
C ILE A 218 -3.54 18.70 -8.44
N VAL A 219 -4.11 19.66 -9.17
CA VAL A 219 -5.06 19.37 -10.27
C VAL A 219 -4.39 18.58 -11.38
N GLU A 220 -3.17 18.99 -11.76
CA GLU A 220 -2.40 18.36 -12.83
C GLU A 220 -0.89 18.46 -12.53
N LEU A 221 -0.17 17.35 -12.71
CA LEU A 221 1.29 17.32 -12.59
C LEU A 221 1.91 16.37 -13.61
N ASP A 222 2.77 16.92 -14.46
CA ASP A 222 3.58 16.21 -15.45
C ASP A 222 4.88 16.99 -15.78
N GLU A 223 5.66 16.49 -16.74
CA GLU A 223 6.94 17.06 -17.15
C GLU A 223 6.84 18.49 -17.74
N SER A 224 5.64 18.89 -18.15
CA SER A 224 5.32 20.18 -18.75
C SER A 224 4.73 21.18 -17.75
N THR A 225 4.35 20.76 -16.54
CA THR A 225 3.72 21.65 -15.55
C THR A 225 4.64 22.78 -15.10
N LEU A 226 5.94 22.53 -14.93
CA LEU A 226 6.89 23.50 -14.39
C LEU A 226 7.74 24.17 -15.49
N THR A 227 8.00 25.47 -15.33
CA THR A 227 9.03 26.18 -16.11
C THR A 227 10.43 25.66 -15.72
N GLU A 228 11.47 25.99 -16.50
CA GLU A 228 12.85 25.65 -16.12
C GLU A 228 13.26 26.29 -14.78
N ALA A 229 12.80 27.53 -14.51
CA ALA A 229 13.02 28.18 -13.23
C ALA A 229 12.25 27.50 -12.08
N GLY A 230 11.08 26.92 -12.37
CA GLY A 230 10.32 26.09 -11.42
C GLY A 230 11.04 24.79 -11.10
N LYS A 231 11.53 24.09 -12.12
CA LYS A 231 12.30 22.84 -11.95
C LYS A 231 13.55 23.05 -11.10
N GLU A 232 14.27 24.15 -11.30
CA GLU A 232 15.43 24.51 -10.47
C GLU A 232 15.01 24.88 -9.04
N ALA A 233 13.94 25.68 -8.89
CA ALA A 233 13.46 26.12 -7.58
C ALA A 233 12.91 24.99 -6.70
N TRP A 234 12.39 23.92 -7.31
CA TRP A 234 11.75 22.79 -6.63
C TRP A 234 12.51 21.46 -6.81
N VAL A 235 13.80 21.56 -7.15
CA VAL A 235 14.65 20.39 -7.44
C VAL A 235 14.73 19.39 -6.28
N ASP A 236 14.64 19.85 -5.04
CA ASP A 236 14.58 19.01 -3.84
C ASP A 236 13.28 18.22 -3.74
N VAL A 237 12.13 18.81 -4.09
CA VAL A 237 10.83 18.11 -4.15
C VAL A 237 10.82 17.14 -5.34
N LEU A 238 11.32 17.55 -6.50
CA LEU A 238 11.41 16.71 -7.69
C LEU A 238 12.37 15.52 -7.52
N ASN A 239 13.37 15.65 -6.66
CA ASN A 239 14.31 14.59 -6.30
C ASN A 239 13.92 13.84 -5.01
N ALA A 240 12.72 14.08 -4.49
CA ALA A 240 12.17 13.29 -3.40
C ALA A 240 11.98 11.83 -3.85
N ASP A 241 12.24 10.91 -2.95
CA ASP A 241 12.08 9.48 -3.15
C ASP A 241 10.59 9.14 -3.11
N VAL A 242 10.08 8.50 -4.15
CA VAL A 242 8.70 8.00 -4.15
C VAL A 242 8.68 6.66 -3.43
N LEU A 243 8.00 6.62 -2.29
CA LEU A 243 7.86 5.41 -1.49
C LEU A 243 6.71 4.53 -1.98
N ARG A 244 5.55 5.14 -2.25
CA ARG A 244 4.34 4.46 -2.75
C ARG A 244 3.34 5.42 -3.38
N ILE A 245 2.45 4.88 -4.22
CA ILE A 245 1.31 5.58 -4.82
C ILE A 245 0.06 4.75 -4.51
N TYR A 246 -0.98 5.38 -3.95
CA TYR A 246 -2.16 4.69 -3.45
C TYR A 246 -3.39 5.60 -3.45
N THR A 247 -4.57 5.03 -3.28
CA THR A 247 -5.80 5.81 -3.07
C THR A 247 -6.12 5.82 -1.58
N GLY A 248 -6.02 6.99 -0.94
CA GLY A 248 -6.27 7.20 0.48
C GLY A 248 -7.43 8.16 0.75
N TYR A 249 -7.49 8.70 1.97
CA TYR A 249 -8.55 9.60 2.45
C TYR A 249 -8.74 10.84 1.56
N TYR A 250 -7.65 11.35 0.95
CA TYR A 250 -7.68 12.52 0.07
C TYR A 250 -7.87 12.14 -1.41
N GLY A 251 -8.04 10.86 -1.75
CA GLY A 251 -8.05 10.38 -3.13
C GLY A 251 -6.69 9.85 -3.54
N LEU A 252 -6.22 10.17 -4.76
CA LEU A 252 -4.92 9.70 -5.25
C LEU A 252 -3.77 10.37 -4.49
N GLN A 253 -2.91 9.55 -3.88
CA GLN A 253 -1.84 9.98 -2.98
C GLN A 253 -0.50 9.38 -3.40
N MET A 254 0.55 10.17 -3.26
CA MET A 254 1.94 9.74 -3.46
C MET A 254 2.75 10.10 -2.22
N GLU A 255 3.30 9.08 -1.56
CA GLU A 255 4.12 9.25 -0.38
C GLU A 255 5.58 9.43 -0.75
N LEU A 256 6.19 10.48 -0.18
CA LEU A 256 7.52 10.94 -0.51
C LEU A 256 8.44 10.99 0.71
N ALA A 257 9.71 10.64 0.49
CA ALA A 257 10.80 10.77 1.44
C ALA A 257 11.97 11.60 0.90
N GLY A 258 12.90 11.99 1.77
CA GLY A 258 14.08 12.76 1.38
C GLY A 258 13.81 14.25 1.07
N VAL A 259 12.62 14.75 1.38
CA VAL A 259 12.22 16.15 1.21
C VAL A 259 11.62 16.68 2.51
N LYS A 260 11.84 17.96 2.84
CA LYS A 260 11.20 18.56 4.03
C LYS A 260 9.69 18.67 3.82
N ALA A 261 8.89 18.28 4.81
CA ALA A 261 7.43 18.43 4.75
C ALA A 261 6.96 19.85 4.39
N SER A 262 7.62 20.89 4.93
CA SER A 262 7.28 22.28 4.60
C SER A 262 7.56 22.67 3.14
N ARG A 263 8.53 22.00 2.49
CA ARG A 263 8.80 22.20 1.06
C ARG A 263 7.75 21.51 0.21
N LEU A 264 7.34 20.31 0.62
CA LEU A 264 6.32 19.54 -0.07
C LEU A 264 4.94 20.22 -0.01
N ASP A 265 4.59 20.73 1.17
CA ASP A 265 3.37 21.51 1.40
C ASP A 265 3.37 22.81 0.57
N ALA A 266 4.49 23.55 0.59
CA ALA A 266 4.62 24.77 -0.21
C ALA A 266 4.53 24.50 -1.72
N PHE A 267 5.07 23.37 -2.19
CA PHE A 267 4.99 22.97 -3.59
C PHE A 267 3.55 22.64 -4.01
N SER A 268 2.87 21.81 -3.22
CA SER A 268 1.48 21.41 -3.48
C SER A 268 0.54 22.61 -3.40
N SER A 269 0.74 23.47 -2.40
CA SER A 269 0.00 24.74 -2.24
C SER A 269 0.21 25.67 -3.44
N MET A 270 1.44 25.80 -3.93
CA MET A 270 1.77 26.62 -5.10
C MET A 270 1.04 26.13 -6.36
N LEU A 271 1.05 24.82 -6.63
CA LEU A 271 0.31 24.25 -7.77
C LEU A 271 -1.21 24.34 -7.62
N ALA A 272 -1.71 24.36 -6.38
CA ALA A 272 -3.11 24.65 -6.09
C ALA A 272 -3.46 26.16 -6.17
N GLY A 273 -2.50 27.02 -6.54
CA GLY A 273 -2.69 28.46 -6.73
C GLY A 273 -2.54 29.30 -5.47
N TYR A 274 -2.08 28.74 -4.35
CA TYR A 274 -1.84 29.44 -3.09
C TYR A 274 -0.45 30.12 -3.04
N CYS A 275 -0.09 30.88 -4.08
CA CYS A 275 1.10 31.72 -4.10
C CYS A 275 0.85 33.06 -4.79
N SER A 276 1.86 33.93 -4.84
CA SER A 276 1.74 35.18 -5.60
C SER A 276 1.67 34.88 -7.10
N VAL A 277 0.96 35.72 -7.87
CA VAL A 277 0.88 35.59 -9.34
C VAL A 277 2.28 35.60 -9.98
N GLN A 278 3.16 36.47 -9.47
CA GLN A 278 4.54 36.57 -9.96
C GLN A 278 5.33 35.28 -9.73
N ASP A 279 5.14 34.61 -8.59
CA ASP A 279 5.80 33.34 -8.30
C ASP A 279 5.19 32.19 -9.10
N TYR A 280 3.87 32.21 -9.30
CA TYR A 280 3.18 31.20 -10.11
C TYR A 280 3.64 31.26 -11.57
N GLU A 281 3.57 32.42 -12.21
CA GLU A 281 4.02 32.64 -13.60
C GLU A 281 5.52 32.35 -13.79
N LYS A 282 6.31 32.54 -12.73
CA LYS A 282 7.74 32.22 -12.76
C LYS A 282 8.00 30.72 -12.76
N TRP A 283 7.19 29.92 -12.07
CA TRP A 283 7.48 28.51 -11.79
C TRP A 283 6.59 27.52 -12.54
N VAL A 284 5.39 27.91 -12.96
CA VAL A 284 4.38 27.04 -13.58
C VAL A 284 4.10 27.52 -15.01
N ASN A 285 4.05 26.59 -15.96
CA ASN A 285 3.67 26.90 -17.33
C ASN A 285 2.14 27.09 -17.43
N GLU A 286 1.69 28.03 -18.26
CA GLU A 286 0.26 28.13 -18.55
C GLU A 286 -0.21 26.93 -19.38
N PRO A 287 -1.41 26.37 -19.11
CA PRO A 287 -1.97 25.27 -19.90
C PRO A 287 -2.34 25.79 -21.30
N GLY A 288 -1.39 25.73 -22.23
CA GLY A 288 -1.58 26.17 -23.63
C GLY A 288 -0.34 26.31 -24.50
N ASP A 289 0.87 26.41 -23.93
CA ASP A 289 2.10 26.65 -24.72
C ASP A 289 2.84 25.35 -25.09
N GLN A 290 2.26 24.56 -26.00
CA GLN A 290 3.07 23.62 -26.80
C GLN A 290 3.46 24.29 -28.13
N PRO A 291 4.75 24.32 -28.52
CA PRO A 291 5.12 24.72 -29.87
C PRO A 291 4.63 23.66 -30.86
N SER A 292 3.64 24.03 -31.68
CA SER A 292 3.20 23.18 -32.78
C SER A 292 4.37 22.98 -33.76
N GLN A 293 4.96 21.78 -33.78
CA GLN A 293 5.76 21.37 -34.93
C GLN A 293 4.81 21.06 -36.08
N ALA A 294 4.50 22.10 -36.88
CA ALA A 294 3.90 21.90 -38.18
C ALA A 294 4.88 21.11 -39.07
N PRO A 295 4.44 20.08 -39.81
CA PRO A 295 5.32 19.38 -40.72
C PRO A 295 5.70 20.30 -41.89
N GLU A 296 7.01 20.51 -42.09
CA GLU A 296 7.55 21.17 -43.27
C GLU A 296 7.11 20.41 -44.53
N MET A 297 6.20 21.01 -45.31
CA MET A 297 6.01 20.62 -46.70
C MET A 297 7.29 20.94 -47.48
N LYS A 298 8.02 19.89 -47.87
CA LYS A 298 9.02 20.00 -48.95
C LYS A 298 8.26 20.22 -50.27
N LEU A 299 8.71 21.29 -50.96
CA LEU A 299 8.27 21.85 -52.24
C LEU A 299 7.55 20.92 -53.22
#